data_AF-A0A357B433-F1
#
_entry.id   AF-A0A357B433-F1
#
_cell.length_a   1.000
_cell.length_b   1.000
_cell.length_c   1.000
_cell.angle_alpha   90.00
_cell.angle_beta   90.00
_cell.angle_gamma   90.00
#
_symmetry.space_group_name_H-M   'P 1'
#
loop_
_entity.id
_entity.type
_entity.pdbx_description
1 polymer ?
#
loop_
_entity_poly.entity_id
_entity_poly.type
_entity_poly.pdbx_seq_one_letter_code
_entity_poly.pdbx_strand_id
1 'polypeptide(L)' 'LMAEHPEWGTLIFDYAKPQVQSFLISSAVFFFDVYHIDGIRVDAVSSMLYLDYARKPGQWRPGSDGGNINLAAADFLRNL' A
#
# COMPACT_ATOMS: atom_id res chain seq x y z
N LEU A 1 5.64 -12.05 -10.28
CA LEU A 1 4.40 -11.29 -10.01
C LEU A 1 4.61 -10.52 -8.69
N MET A 2 4.55 -9.17 -8.72
CA MET A 2 4.67 -8.32 -7.52
C MET A 2 3.30 -7.91 -6.95
N ALA A 3 2.21 -8.45 -7.50
CA ALA A 3 0.84 -8.08 -7.16
C ALA A 3 0.25 -8.84 -5.95
N GLU A 4 1.07 -9.61 -5.23
CA GLU A 4 0.64 -10.48 -4.13
C GLU A 4 1.59 -10.39 -2.93
N HIS A 5 1.08 -10.66 -1.73
CA HIS A 5 1.87 -11.00 -0.56
C HIS A 5 2.08 -12.52 -0.54
N PRO A 6 3.30 -13.02 -0.89
CA PRO A 6 3.51 -14.44 -1.16
C PRO A 6 3.29 -15.33 0.07
N GLU A 7 3.57 -14.83 1.28
CA GLU A 7 3.34 -15.60 2.51
C GLU A 7 1.87 -15.60 2.97
N TRP A 8 1.07 -14.64 2.51
CA TRP A 8 -0.32 -14.46 2.96
C TRP A 8 -1.34 -14.94 1.93
N GLY A 9 -0.94 -15.14 0.67
CA GLY A 9 -1.86 -15.50 -0.41
C GLY A 9 -2.88 -14.40 -0.75
N THR A 10 -2.59 -13.16 -0.37
CA THR A 10 -3.44 -11.98 -0.63
C THR A 10 -2.88 -11.10 -1.74
N LEU A 11 -3.73 -10.28 -2.34
CA LEU A 11 -3.33 -9.34 -3.38
C LEU A 11 -2.99 -7.97 -2.81
N ILE A 12 -2.08 -7.26 -3.48
CA ILE A 12 -1.65 -5.91 -3.13
C ILE A 12 -2.43 -4.91 -4.00
N PHE A 13 -2.98 -3.86 -3.38
CA PHE A 13 -3.60 -2.77 -4.12
C PHE A 13 -2.59 -2.04 -5.02
N ASP A 14 -3.02 -1.67 -6.23
CA ASP A 14 -2.20 -0.90 -7.16
C ASP A 14 -2.25 0.60 -6.79
N TYR A 15 -1.36 1.02 -5.90
CA TYR A 15 -1.27 2.40 -5.43
C TYR A 15 -0.90 3.40 -6.54
N ALA A 16 -0.42 2.97 -7.71
CA ALA A 16 -0.13 3.89 -8.81
C ALA A 16 -1.40 4.32 -9.58
N LYS A 17 -2.53 3.62 -9.39
CA LYS A 17 -3.79 3.94 -10.05
C LYS A 17 -4.60 4.97 -9.25
N PRO A 18 -4.91 6.15 -9.81
CA PRO A 18 -5.67 7.19 -9.10
C PRO A 18 -7.04 6.71 -8.59
N GLN A 19 -7.72 5.83 -9.35
CA GLN A 19 -9.02 5.31 -8.95
C GLN A 19 -8.92 4.37 -7.74
N VAL A 20 -7.82 3.62 -7.61
CA VAL A 20 -7.57 2.75 -6.45
C VAL A 20 -7.24 3.61 -5.23
N GLN A 21 -6.41 4.65 -5.38
CA GLN A 21 -6.15 5.61 -4.30
C GLN A 21 -7.45 6.29 -3.83
N SER A 22 -8.25 6.79 -4.77
CA SER A 22 -9.53 7.42 -4.47
C SER A 22 -10.45 6.46 -3.72
N PHE A 23 -10.54 5.20 -4.14
CA PHE A 23 -11.34 4.20 -3.44
C PHE A 23 -10.90 4.04 -1.97
N LEU A 24 -9.59 3.89 -1.72
CA LEU A 24 -9.05 3.67 -0.38
C LEU A 24 -9.17 4.91 0.52
N ILE A 25 -8.85 6.10 0.01
CA ILE A 25 -8.97 7.37 0.74
C ILE A 25 -10.44 7.66 1.04
N SER A 26 -11.32 7.55 0.03
CA SER A 26 -12.75 7.75 0.25
C SER A 26 -13.33 6.73 1.23
N SER A 27 -12.80 5.52 1.29
CA SER A 27 -13.18 4.54 2.31
C SER A 27 -12.79 5.02 3.71
N ALA A 28 -11.57 5.51 3.91
CA ALA A 28 -11.16 6.06 5.20
C ALA A 28 -12.04 7.26 5.61
N VAL A 29 -12.20 8.24 4.72
CA VAL A 29 -13.04 9.43 4.96
C VAL A 29 -14.49 9.04 5.26
N PHE A 30 -15.04 8.05 4.57
CA PHE A 30 -16.40 7.56 4.80
C PHE A 30 -16.61 7.06 6.24
N PHE A 31 -15.62 6.39 6.83
CA PHE A 31 -15.74 5.96 8.22
C PHE A 31 -15.76 7.15 9.20
N PHE A 32 -14.97 8.19 8.95
CA PHE A 32 -15.03 9.43 9.75
C PHE A 32 -16.36 10.16 9.57
N ASP A 33 -16.84 10.29 8.34
CA ASP A 33 -18.05 11.06 8.01
C ASP A 33 -19.34 10.37 8.49
N VAL A 34 -19.46 9.05 8.26
CA VAL A 34 -20.72 8.32 8.53
C VAL A 34 -20.76 7.71 9.92
N TYR A 35 -19.63 7.22 10.42
CA TYR A 35 -19.56 6.52 11.70
C TYR A 35 -18.90 7.33 12.81
N HIS A 36 -18.40 8.54 12.50
CA HIS A 36 -17.82 9.47 13.46
C HIS A 36 -16.73 8.86 14.34
N ILE A 37 -15.86 8.04 13.74
CA ILE A 37 -14.66 7.54 14.43
C ILE A 37 -13.66 8.68 14.65
N ASP A 38 -12.86 8.59 15.70
CA ASP A 38 -11.88 9.64 16.05
C ASP A 38 -10.48 9.39 15.48
N GLY A 39 -10.23 8.22 14.88
CA GLY A 39 -8.91 7.88 14.35
C GLY A 39 -8.86 6.52 13.67
N ILE A 40 -7.83 6.34 12.86
CA ILE A 40 -7.51 5.07 12.20
C ILE A 40 -6.11 4.61 12.58
N ARG A 41 -5.91 3.30 12.59
CA ARG A 41 -4.61 2.65 12.71
C ARG A 41 -4.41 1.77 11.49
N VAL A 42 -3.26 1.92 10.83
CA VAL A 42 -2.84 1.05 9.73
C VAL A 42 -1.82 0.05 10.27
N ASP A 43 -2.09 -1.24 10.12
CA ASP A 43 -1.14 -2.29 10.47
C ASP A 43 -0.22 -2.62 9.30
N ALA A 44 0.90 -3.30 9.59
CA ALA A 44 1.85 -3.79 8.59
C ALA A 44 2.31 -2.75 7.54
N VAL A 45 2.47 -1.47 7.88
CA VAL A 45 2.87 -0.41 6.92
C VAL A 45 4.13 -0.75 6.12
N SER A 46 5.08 -1.50 6.71
CA SER A 46 6.25 -2.01 5.99
C SER A 46 5.91 -2.86 4.76
N SER A 47 4.81 -3.61 4.79
CA SER A 47 4.35 -4.43 3.66
C SER A 47 3.90 -3.57 2.46
N MET A 48 3.50 -2.33 2.71
CA MET A 48 3.16 -1.35 1.68
C MET A 48 4.42 -0.65 1.14
N LEU A 49 5.33 -0.26 2.05
CA LEU A 49 6.48 0.59 1.75
C LEU A 49 7.64 -0.14 1.05
N TYR A 50 7.81 -1.44 1.27
CA TYR A 50 8.98 -2.17 0.78
C TYR A 50 8.62 -3.19 -0.31
N LEU A 51 9.22 -3.03 -1.48
CA LEU A 51 9.06 -3.90 -2.66
C LEU A 51 9.63 -5.31 -2.44
N ASP A 52 10.54 -5.47 -1.47
CA ASP A 52 11.16 -6.73 -1.07
C ASP A 52 10.56 -7.34 0.20
N TYR A 53 9.46 -6.77 0.73
CA TYR A 53 8.80 -7.30 1.91
C TYR A 53 8.39 -8.77 1.71
N ALA A 54 8.84 -9.64 2.62
CA ALA A 54 8.63 -11.09 2.58
C ALA A 54 9.05 -11.77 1.25
N ARG A 55 10.07 -11.22 0.57
CA ARG A 55 10.58 -11.75 -0.71
C ARG A 55 12.07 -12.08 -0.61
N LYS A 56 12.48 -13.20 -1.20
CA LYS A 56 13.89 -13.59 -1.30
C LYS A 56 14.60 -12.80 -2.41
N PRO A 57 15.95 -12.75 -2.41
CA PRO A 57 16.71 -12.21 -3.53
C PRO A 57 16.26 -12.83 -4.87
N GLY A 58 16.05 -11.99 -5.88
CA GLY A 58 15.54 -12.40 -7.20
C GLY A 58 14.01 -12.55 -7.31
N GLN A 59 13.26 -12.43 -6.21
CA GLN A 59 11.78 -12.50 -6.20
C GLN A 59 11.10 -11.12 -6.18
N TRP A 60 11.87 -10.05 -6.21
CA TRP A 60 11.42 -8.66 -6.26
C TRP A 60 12.22 -7.88 -7.30
N ARG A 61 11.76 -6.68 -7.65
CA ARG A 61 12.43 -5.79 -8.60
C ARG A 61 12.55 -4.39 -8.00
N PRO A 62 13.67 -3.68 -8.21
CA PRO A 62 13.82 -2.30 -7.79
C PRO A 62 12.73 -1.38 -8.36
N GLY A 63 12.42 -0.33 -7.60
CA GLY A 63 11.57 0.77 -8.03
C GLY A 63 12.24 1.63 -9.10
N SER A 64 11.55 2.69 -9.53
CA SER A 64 12.05 3.62 -10.54
C SER A 64 13.30 4.40 -10.12
N ASP A 65 13.54 4.51 -8.81
CA ASP A 65 14.72 5.14 -8.21
C ASP A 65 15.89 4.14 -8.01
N GLY A 66 15.70 2.87 -8.37
CA GLY A 66 16.67 1.80 -8.15
C GLY A 66 16.69 1.26 -6.71
N GLY A 67 15.84 1.78 -5.82
CA GLY A 67 15.69 1.33 -4.44
C GLY A 67 14.64 0.24 -4.26
N ASN A 68 14.38 -0.13 -3.00
CA ASN A 68 13.30 -1.05 -2.63
C ASN A 68 12.05 -0.34 -2.11
N ILE A 69 12.01 0.99 -2.14
CA ILE A 69 10.85 1.74 -1.67
C ILE A 69 9.75 1.74 -2.74
N ASN A 70 8.54 1.40 -2.32
CA ASN A 70 7.34 1.56 -3.13
C ASN A 70 6.89 3.02 -3.07
N LEU A 71 7.42 3.84 -3.98
CA LEU A 71 7.12 5.28 -4.02
C LEU A 71 5.62 5.55 -4.16
N ALA A 72 4.88 4.75 -4.94
CA ALA A 72 3.43 4.93 -5.08
C ALA A 72 2.67 4.69 -3.75
N ALA A 73 3.08 3.70 -2.96
CA ALA A 73 2.51 3.47 -1.64
C ALA A 73 2.90 4.56 -0.63
N ALA A 74 4.15 5.05 -0.69
CA ALA A 74 4.60 6.16 0.15
C ALA A 74 3.82 7.45 -0.17
N ASP A 75 3.60 7.74 -1.46
CA ASP A 75 2.82 8.88 -1.92
C ASP A 75 1.35 8.76 -1.49
N PHE A 76 0.77 7.55 -1.62
CA PHE A 76 -0.57 7.26 -1.12
C PHE A 76 -0.70 7.54 0.38
N LEU A 77 0.21 7.05 1.21
CA LEU A 77 0.17 7.26 2.67
C LEU A 77 0.36 8.72 3.08
N ARG A 78 1.03 9.54 2.26
CA ARG A 78 1.14 10.99 2.50
C ARG A 78 -0.14 11.75 2.15
N ASN A 79 -0.96 11.19 1.27
CA ASN A 79 -2.23 11.77 0.84
C ASN A 79 -3.44 11.29 1.69
N LEU A 80 -3.31 10.13 2.33
CA LEU A 80 -4.31 9.55 3.25
C LEU A 80 -4.40 10.36 4.55
#